data_AF-A4F065-F1
#
_entry.id   AF-A4F065-F1
#
_cell.length_a   1.000
_cell.length_b   1.000
_cell.length_c   1.000
_cell.angle_alpha   90.00
_cell.angle_beta   90.00
_cell.angle_gamma   90.00
#
_symmetry.space_group_name_H-M   'P 1'
#
loop_
_entity.id
_entity.type
_entity.pdbx_description
1 polymer ?
#
loop_
_entity_poly.entity_id
_entity_poly.type
_entity_poly.pdbx_seq_one_letter_code
_entity_poly.pdbx_strand_id
1 'polypeptide(L)'
;MQVLLANNLMMAYNQAEAAQPVFAFVEDGFTKLPEFEMMLALFSALDTRWVAVMDDQAATPARKSSPLLNVGAGIFELTKSDHPRQFAQYFDMMVKAPRRDKPGQRRGVGAVATGSTDFKKFILVGSSTGGVEALRSLLVGFPAQCPPTLIVQHTGKNFGHGLVSLLDRVCAAKVVAAEEGMKLETGRIYVAAGQKRHMGVSQRKPMKTRLKEGPAISGHTPSVDALFTSAVPYGRDAVAAILTGMGQDGAKGLLALRKAGAATFAQDEKSSVVYGMPRVAWETGAAQKQVSLARMAGVLLQAAKG
;
A
#
# COMPACT_ATOMS: atom_id res chain seq x y z
N MET A 1 -22.06 24.03 5.61
CA MET A 1 -21.29 22.81 5.94
C MET A 1 -21.98 21.65 5.24
N GLN A 2 -21.33 21.02 4.27
CA GLN A 2 -21.89 19.83 3.60
C GLN A 2 -21.55 18.60 4.45
N VAL A 3 -22.54 17.79 4.80
CA VAL A 3 -22.36 16.54 5.54
C VAL A 3 -22.66 15.40 4.58
N LEU A 4 -21.70 14.48 4.44
CA LEU A 4 -21.84 13.26 3.64
C LEU A 4 -21.98 12.08 4.60
N LEU A 5 -23.02 11.28 4.40
CA LEU A 5 -23.26 10.09 5.20
C LEU A 5 -22.88 8.85 4.39
N ALA A 6 -22.15 7.95 5.05
CA ALA A 6 -21.76 6.67 4.51
C ALA A 6 -22.16 5.55 5.46
N ASN A 7 -22.83 4.52 4.95
CA ASN A 7 -23.24 3.33 5.71
C ASN A 7 -22.29 2.13 5.49
N ASN A 8 -21.24 2.29 4.71
CA ASN A 8 -20.17 1.31 4.52
C ASN A 8 -18.86 1.99 4.09
N LEU A 9 -17.73 1.30 4.27
CA LEU A 9 -16.39 1.82 3.99
C LEU A 9 -16.14 2.15 2.51
N MET A 10 -16.75 1.43 1.57
CA MET A 10 -16.57 1.70 0.14
C MET A 10 -17.25 3.03 -0.25
N MET A 11 -18.48 3.25 0.21
CA MET A 11 -19.18 4.50 -0.03
C MET A 11 -18.46 5.67 0.65
N ALA A 12 -17.98 5.47 1.88
CA ALA A 12 -17.18 6.47 2.59
C ALA A 12 -15.91 6.82 1.80
N TYR A 13 -15.21 5.82 1.26
CA TYR A 13 -14.02 6.02 0.44
C TYR A 13 -14.32 6.87 -0.80
N ASN A 14 -15.30 6.47 -1.61
CA ASN A 14 -15.63 7.15 -2.87
C ASN A 14 -16.10 8.59 -2.61
N GLN A 15 -16.90 8.80 -1.57
CA GLN A 15 -17.32 10.14 -1.17
C GLN A 15 -16.14 10.98 -0.68
N ALA A 16 -15.25 10.42 0.15
CA ALA A 16 -14.07 11.14 0.65
C ALA A 16 -13.10 11.49 -0.49
N GLU A 17 -12.92 10.58 -1.45
CA GLU A 17 -12.10 10.82 -2.64
C GLU A 17 -12.65 11.97 -3.50
N ALA A 18 -13.97 11.97 -3.75
CA ALA A 18 -14.61 12.99 -4.58
C ALA A 18 -14.71 14.35 -3.88
N ALA A 19 -15.08 14.36 -2.59
CA ALA A 19 -15.39 15.58 -1.85
C ALA A 19 -14.21 16.16 -1.08
N GLN A 20 -13.13 15.39 -0.88
CA GLN A 20 -11.94 15.77 -0.12
C GLN A 20 -12.27 16.42 1.25
N PRO A 21 -12.94 15.68 2.14
CA PRO A 21 -13.43 16.23 3.40
C PRO A 21 -12.27 16.63 4.31
N VAL A 22 -12.48 17.70 5.08
CA VAL A 22 -11.53 18.15 6.11
C VAL A 22 -11.63 17.29 7.37
N PHE A 23 -12.83 16.76 7.67
CA PHE A 23 -13.14 15.94 8.82
C PHE A 23 -13.93 14.69 8.43
N ALA A 24 -13.68 13.57 9.09
CA ALA A 24 -14.48 12.36 9.01
C ALA A 24 -14.79 11.81 10.41
N PHE A 25 -16.00 11.30 10.61
CA PHE A 25 -16.37 10.57 11.82
C PHE A 25 -16.66 9.13 11.40
N VAL A 26 -16.03 8.18 12.07
CA VAL A 26 -16.08 6.77 11.72
C VAL A 26 -16.53 6.00 12.94
N GLU A 27 -17.63 5.26 12.84
CA GLU A 27 -18.05 4.38 13.91
C GLU A 27 -17.01 3.28 14.17
N ASP A 28 -16.74 2.99 15.44
CA ASP A 28 -15.65 2.11 15.90
C ASP A 28 -15.69 0.72 15.26
N GLY A 29 -16.89 0.17 15.03
CA GLY A 29 -17.07 -1.11 14.33
C GLY A 29 -16.40 -1.15 12.96
N PHE A 30 -16.41 -0.03 12.20
CA PHE A 30 -15.73 0.05 10.92
C PHE A 30 -14.22 0.17 11.06
N THR A 31 -13.71 0.78 12.14
CA THR A 31 -12.26 0.97 12.34
C THR A 31 -11.50 -0.34 12.56
N LYS A 32 -12.23 -1.39 12.97
CA LYS A 32 -11.71 -2.74 13.26
C LYS A 32 -11.66 -3.64 12.02
N LEU A 33 -12.22 -3.20 10.90
CA LEU A 33 -12.23 -3.95 9.66
C LEU A 33 -10.85 -3.87 8.98
N PRO A 34 -10.30 -4.97 8.42
CA PRO A 34 -9.06 -4.95 7.65
C PRO A 34 -9.07 -3.92 6.51
N GLU A 35 -10.24 -3.65 5.93
CA GLU A 35 -10.41 -2.72 4.83
C GLU A 35 -10.29 -1.25 5.25
N PHE A 36 -10.35 -0.96 6.55
CA PHE A 36 -10.21 0.40 7.07
C PHE A 36 -8.82 1.00 6.83
N GLU A 37 -7.80 0.17 6.61
CA GLU A 37 -6.45 0.63 6.24
C GLU A 37 -6.46 1.55 5.02
N MET A 38 -7.37 1.30 4.09
CA MET A 38 -7.51 2.17 2.91
C MET A 38 -8.12 3.53 3.22
N MET A 39 -9.02 3.60 4.19
CA MET A 39 -9.53 4.88 4.67
C MET A 39 -8.43 5.65 5.39
N LEU A 40 -7.62 4.99 6.23
CA LEU A 40 -6.48 5.63 6.88
C LEU A 40 -5.52 6.25 5.86
N ALA A 41 -5.21 5.50 4.81
CA ALA A 41 -4.30 5.97 3.78
C ALA A 41 -4.89 7.11 2.94
N LEU A 42 -6.18 7.03 2.61
CA LEU A 42 -6.89 8.10 1.95
C LEU A 42 -6.91 9.37 2.82
N PHE A 43 -7.26 9.25 4.10
CA PHE A 43 -7.26 10.36 5.04
C PHE A 43 -5.88 10.99 5.17
N SER A 44 -4.82 10.18 5.26
CA SER A 44 -3.45 10.70 5.28
C SER A 44 -3.07 11.41 3.98
N ALA A 45 -3.56 10.95 2.82
CA ALA A 45 -3.25 11.59 1.54
C ALA A 45 -4.04 12.89 1.32
N LEU A 46 -5.25 12.97 1.85
CA LEU A 46 -6.11 14.15 1.78
C LEU A 46 -5.87 15.17 2.89
N ASP A 47 -5.03 14.84 3.89
CA ASP A 47 -4.91 15.58 5.15
C ASP A 47 -6.28 15.72 5.87
N THR A 48 -7.12 14.69 5.74
CA THR A 48 -8.42 14.59 6.44
C THR A 48 -8.19 14.19 7.89
N ARG A 49 -8.73 14.98 8.82
CA ARG A 49 -8.79 14.61 10.25
C ARG A 49 -9.93 13.65 10.47
N TRP A 50 -9.75 12.62 11.28
CA TRP A 50 -10.82 11.65 11.49
C TRP A 50 -10.91 11.15 12.93
N VAL A 51 -12.13 10.83 13.34
CA VAL A 51 -12.47 10.46 14.72
C VAL A 51 -13.13 9.10 14.72
N ALA A 52 -12.71 8.23 15.65
CA ALA A 52 -13.42 7.00 15.94
C ALA A 52 -14.55 7.29 16.95
N VAL A 53 -15.77 6.92 16.61
CA VAL A 53 -16.96 7.10 17.46
C VAL A 53 -17.34 5.74 18.05
N MET A 54 -17.15 5.56 19.34
CA MET A 54 -17.35 4.31 20.08
C MET A 54 -18.71 4.29 20.78
N ASP A 55 -19.27 3.10 21.00
CA ASP A 55 -20.53 2.95 21.74
C ASP A 55 -20.36 3.13 23.26
N ASP A 56 -19.24 2.69 23.84
CA ASP A 56 -19.00 2.70 25.29
C ASP A 56 -17.51 2.94 25.63
N GLN A 57 -17.25 3.56 26.78
CA GLN A 57 -15.92 3.85 27.36
C GLN A 57 -15.14 2.57 27.71
N ALA A 58 -15.82 1.43 27.88
CA ALA A 58 -15.22 0.13 28.18
C ALA A 58 -14.67 -0.58 26.92
N ALA A 59 -14.97 -0.09 25.71
CA ALA A 59 -14.51 -0.70 24.48
C ALA A 59 -12.99 -0.53 24.33
N THR A 60 -12.29 -1.59 23.92
CA THR A 60 -10.85 -1.51 23.63
C THR A 60 -10.61 -0.45 22.54
N PRO A 61 -9.82 0.59 22.82
CA PRO A 61 -9.50 1.67 21.89
C PRO A 61 -9.02 1.13 20.54
N ALA A 62 -9.48 1.69 19.42
CA ALA A 62 -9.01 1.33 18.09
C ALA A 62 -7.47 1.39 18.02
N ARG A 63 -6.86 2.37 18.71
CA ARG A 63 -5.39 2.53 18.85
C ARG A 63 -4.65 1.29 19.36
N LYS A 64 -5.30 0.40 20.12
CA LYS A 64 -4.70 -0.85 20.61
C LYS A 64 -4.92 -2.06 19.68
N SER A 65 -5.85 -1.98 18.73
CA SER A 65 -6.16 -3.08 17.81
C SER A 65 -5.36 -3.07 16.50
N SER A 66 -4.71 -1.95 16.13
CA SER A 66 -3.84 -1.90 14.94
C SER A 66 -2.62 -0.99 15.12
N PRO A 67 -1.39 -1.45 14.83
CA PRO A 67 -0.18 -0.63 14.89
C PRO A 67 -0.19 0.56 13.91
N LEU A 68 -1.03 0.53 12.86
CA LEU A 68 -1.22 1.63 11.90
C LEU A 68 -1.76 2.90 12.54
N LEU A 69 -2.44 2.78 13.67
CA LEU A 69 -3.13 3.86 14.34
C LEU A 69 -2.17 4.70 15.22
N ASN A 70 -0.91 4.29 15.34
CA ASN A 70 0.08 4.97 16.18
C ASN A 70 0.97 5.99 15.42
N VAL A 71 0.78 6.17 14.10
CA VAL A 71 1.68 6.95 13.24
C VAL A 71 0.98 8.20 12.68
N GLY A 72 0.79 9.21 13.53
CA GLY A 72 0.63 10.61 13.11
C GLY A 72 -0.80 11.16 13.08
N ALA A 73 -1.02 12.16 13.93
CA ALA A 73 -2.07 13.20 13.93
C ALA A 73 -3.47 12.80 13.42
N GLY A 74 -4.38 12.48 14.34
CA GLY A 74 -5.81 12.56 14.01
C GLY A 74 -6.76 11.78 14.90
N ILE A 75 -6.33 10.69 15.53
CA ILE A 75 -7.29 9.81 16.20
C ILE A 75 -7.76 10.43 17.51
N PHE A 76 -8.99 10.91 17.53
CA PHE A 76 -9.70 11.19 18.77
C PHE A 76 -10.77 10.11 18.92
N GLU A 77 -10.89 9.57 20.12
CA GLU A 77 -11.90 8.59 20.47
C GLU A 77 -12.99 9.34 21.21
N LEU A 78 -14.21 9.30 20.68
CA LEU A 78 -15.39 9.87 21.29
C LEU A 78 -16.36 8.74 21.59
N THR A 79 -16.94 8.73 22.77
CA THR A 79 -18.01 7.77 23.09
C THR A 79 -19.37 8.42 22.84
N LYS A 80 -20.35 7.64 22.40
CA LYS A 80 -21.74 8.13 22.23
C LYS A 80 -22.34 8.65 23.55
N SER A 81 -21.73 8.29 24.69
CA SER A 81 -22.04 8.75 26.04
C SER A 81 -21.35 10.05 26.47
N ASP A 82 -20.42 10.60 25.69
CA ASP A 82 -19.74 11.85 26.02
C ASP A 82 -20.69 13.06 26.00
N HIS A 83 -20.54 13.97 26.97
CA HIS A 83 -21.41 15.14 27.06
C HIS A 83 -21.16 16.10 25.86
N PRO A 84 -22.18 16.73 25.26
CA PRO A 84 -22.01 17.67 24.12
C PRO A 84 -20.96 18.80 24.30
N ARG A 85 -20.64 19.19 25.55
CA ARG A 85 -19.58 20.18 25.84
C ARG A 85 -18.18 19.60 25.67
N GLN A 86 -17.97 18.32 26.01
CA GLN A 86 -16.71 17.63 25.75
C GLN A 86 -16.50 17.44 24.25
N PHE A 87 -17.55 17.07 23.51
CA PHE A 87 -17.51 17.03 22.04
C PHE A 87 -17.03 18.36 21.45
N ALA A 88 -17.59 19.49 21.91
CA ALA A 88 -17.20 20.81 21.42
C ALA A 88 -15.72 21.14 21.72
N GLN A 89 -15.22 20.76 22.91
CA GLN A 89 -13.80 20.94 23.27
C GLN A 89 -12.87 20.08 22.40
N TYR A 90 -13.23 18.81 22.15
CA TYR A 90 -12.46 17.93 21.27
C TYR A 90 -12.49 18.41 19.83
N PHE A 91 -13.65 18.86 19.34
CA PHE A 91 -13.81 19.45 18.02
C PHE A 91 -12.94 20.71 17.87
N ASP A 92 -12.94 21.59 18.86
CA ASP A 92 -12.15 22.82 18.83
C ASP A 92 -10.64 22.52 18.84
N MET A 93 -10.20 21.54 19.64
CA MET A 93 -8.81 21.07 19.63
C MET A 93 -8.44 20.43 18.29
N MET A 94 -9.33 19.65 17.70
CA MET A 94 -9.20 19.08 16.37
C MET A 94 -9.16 20.11 15.27
N VAL A 95 -9.83 21.25 15.39
CA VAL A 95 -9.77 22.34 14.40
C VAL A 95 -8.46 23.10 14.54
N LYS A 96 -8.02 23.34 15.78
CA LYS A 96 -6.82 24.13 16.12
C LYS A 96 -5.49 23.38 15.98
N ALA A 97 -5.50 22.04 15.94
CA ALA A 97 -4.27 21.27 15.76
C ALA A 97 -3.51 21.75 14.50
N PRO A 98 -2.16 21.74 14.49
CA PRO A 98 -1.38 22.04 13.30
C PRO A 98 -1.74 21.05 12.18
N ARG A 99 -1.99 21.54 10.96
CA ARG A 99 -2.13 20.64 9.80
C ARG A 99 -0.75 20.10 9.43
N ARG A 100 -0.67 18.87 8.93
CA ARG A 100 0.55 18.49 8.20
C ARG A 100 0.64 19.46 7.04
N ASP A 101 1.82 20.02 6.79
CA ASP A 101 2.02 20.84 5.60
C ASP A 101 1.48 20.06 4.41
N LYS A 102 0.50 20.64 3.71
CA LYS A 102 -0.03 20.07 2.48
C LYS A 102 1.19 19.68 1.63
N PRO A 103 1.34 18.43 1.17
CA PRO A 103 2.12 18.20 -0.03
C PRO A 103 1.49 19.10 -1.07
N GLY A 104 2.19 20.18 -1.42
CA GLY A 104 1.61 21.29 -2.17
C GLY A 104 0.92 20.78 -3.43
N GLN A 105 -0.23 21.40 -3.74
CA GLN A 105 -0.73 21.56 -5.10
C GLN A 105 0.44 21.48 -6.07
N ARG A 106 0.44 20.48 -6.97
CA ARG A 106 1.33 20.33 -8.14
C ARG A 106 2.38 21.45 -8.22
N ARG A 107 3.36 21.44 -7.32
CA ARG A 107 4.57 22.21 -7.54
C ARG A 107 5.20 21.38 -8.64
N GLY A 108 5.19 21.91 -9.86
CA GLY A 108 6.00 21.38 -10.93
C GLY A 108 7.33 21.05 -10.29
N VAL A 109 7.60 19.75 -10.15
CA VAL A 109 8.80 19.28 -9.50
C VAL A 109 9.89 19.79 -10.41
N GLY A 110 10.51 20.90 -10.01
CA GLY A 110 11.69 21.43 -10.66
C GLY A 110 12.61 20.25 -10.81
N ALA A 111 13.02 19.99 -12.05
CA ALA A 111 13.73 18.79 -12.49
C ALA A 111 14.67 18.24 -11.41
N VAL A 112 14.17 17.34 -10.56
CA VAL A 112 15.02 16.60 -9.62
C VAL A 112 15.59 15.48 -10.44
N ALA A 113 16.79 15.77 -10.96
CA ALA A 113 17.70 14.92 -11.70
C ALA A 113 17.06 14.03 -12.76
N THR A 114 17.47 14.25 -14.01
CA THR A 114 17.57 13.20 -15.03
C THR A 114 18.45 12.05 -14.50
N GLY A 115 17.96 11.29 -13.52
CA GLY A 115 18.57 10.06 -13.06
C GLY A 115 18.56 9.10 -14.23
N SER A 116 19.73 8.58 -14.59
CA SER A 116 19.90 7.82 -15.81
C SER A 116 18.81 6.75 -15.97
N THR A 117 18.25 6.69 -17.17
CA THR A 117 17.25 5.70 -17.61
C THR A 117 17.86 4.30 -17.79
N ASP A 118 18.92 3.96 -17.05
CA ASP A 118 19.68 2.73 -17.24
C ASP A 118 19.12 1.55 -16.43
N PHE A 119 17.83 1.59 -16.16
CA PHE A 119 17.13 0.46 -15.57
C PHE A 119 17.04 -0.66 -16.62
N LYS A 120 17.67 -1.81 -16.32
CA LYS A 120 17.64 -3.01 -17.19
C LYS A 120 16.67 -4.07 -16.69
N LYS A 121 16.16 -3.91 -15.47
CA LYS A 121 15.35 -4.91 -14.75
C LYS A 121 13.97 -4.37 -14.42
N PHE A 122 13.02 -5.25 -14.13
CA PHE A 122 11.70 -4.90 -13.61
C PHE A 122 11.59 -5.22 -12.11
N ILE A 123 10.66 -4.54 -11.42
CA ILE A 123 10.47 -4.67 -9.97
C ILE A 123 9.16 -5.42 -9.69
N LEU A 124 9.19 -6.28 -8.68
CA LEU A 124 8.02 -6.98 -8.14
C LEU A 124 7.86 -6.66 -6.66
N VAL A 125 6.66 -6.31 -6.21
CA VAL A 125 6.38 -5.99 -4.80
C VAL A 125 5.17 -6.76 -4.30
N GLY A 126 5.28 -7.35 -3.11
CA GLY A 126 4.18 -7.98 -2.39
C GLY A 126 3.95 -7.33 -1.03
N SER A 127 2.68 -7.16 -0.65
CA SER A 127 2.30 -6.52 0.63
C SER A 127 0.88 -6.89 1.07
N SER A 128 0.59 -6.76 2.36
CA SER A 128 -0.72 -7.07 2.96
C SER A 128 -1.07 -6.03 4.03
N THR A 129 -1.39 -6.42 5.27
CA THR A 129 -1.67 -5.54 6.41
C THR A 129 -0.58 -4.47 6.61
N GLY A 130 -0.98 -3.20 6.59
CA GLY A 130 -0.12 -2.01 6.60
C GLY A 130 0.57 -1.71 5.27
N GLY A 131 0.27 -2.49 4.24
CA GLY A 131 0.89 -2.41 2.92
C GLY A 131 0.52 -1.13 2.18
N VAL A 132 -0.67 -0.56 2.38
CA VAL A 132 -1.07 0.68 1.70
C VAL A 132 -0.15 1.85 2.03
N GLU A 133 0.13 2.09 3.31
CA GLU A 133 1.08 3.14 3.74
C GLU A 133 2.52 2.79 3.36
N ALA A 134 2.90 1.51 3.40
CA ALA A 134 4.22 1.07 2.97
C ALA A 134 4.43 1.33 1.46
N LEU A 135 3.44 1.01 0.63
CA LEU A 135 3.45 1.26 -0.81
C LEU A 135 3.46 2.76 -1.11
N ARG A 136 2.65 3.56 -0.41
CA ARG A 136 2.71 5.02 -0.53
C ARG A 136 4.11 5.56 -0.22
N SER A 137 4.70 5.14 0.89
CA SER A 137 6.05 5.55 1.30
C SER A 137 7.12 5.11 0.30
N LEU A 138 6.97 3.90 -0.26
CA LEU A 138 7.84 3.36 -1.29
C LEU A 138 7.76 4.18 -2.59
N LEU A 139 6.55 4.41 -3.10
CA LEU A 139 6.30 4.97 -4.42
C LEU A 139 6.54 6.48 -4.51
N VAL A 140 6.51 7.21 -3.40
CA VAL A 140 6.98 8.61 -3.35
C VAL A 140 8.46 8.72 -3.73
N GLY A 141 9.25 7.66 -3.49
CA GLY A 141 10.67 7.60 -3.88
C GLY A 141 10.91 7.18 -5.34
N PHE A 142 9.87 6.87 -6.12
CA PHE A 142 10.02 6.40 -7.50
C PHE A 142 9.99 7.58 -8.49
N PRO A 143 10.94 7.66 -9.45
CA PRO A 143 10.95 8.70 -10.47
C PRO A 143 9.87 8.42 -11.54
N ALA A 144 9.51 9.45 -12.33
CA ALA A 144 8.53 9.30 -13.41
C ALA A 144 8.91 8.21 -14.44
N GLN A 145 10.21 8.00 -14.67
CA GLN A 145 10.76 6.96 -15.56
C GLN A 145 11.32 5.76 -14.76
N CYS A 146 10.60 5.34 -13.70
CA CYS A 146 10.99 4.17 -12.90
C CYS A 146 11.02 2.88 -13.74
N PRO A 147 11.68 1.81 -13.28
CA PRO A 147 11.55 0.50 -13.90
C PRO A 147 10.08 0.04 -13.95
N PRO A 148 9.69 -0.79 -14.93
CA PRO A 148 8.39 -1.44 -14.91
C PRO A 148 8.19 -2.16 -13.58
N THR A 149 7.09 -1.89 -12.88
CA THR A 149 6.88 -2.41 -11.52
C THR A 149 5.53 -3.10 -11.40
N LEU A 150 5.48 -4.31 -10.85
CA LEU A 150 4.24 -5.03 -10.58
C LEU A 150 4.05 -5.22 -9.08
N ILE A 151 2.85 -4.92 -8.60
CA ILE A 151 2.53 -4.91 -7.17
C ILE A 151 1.31 -5.79 -6.92
N VAL A 152 1.43 -6.74 -6.00
CA VAL A 152 0.28 -7.40 -5.38
C VAL A 152 0.09 -6.84 -3.97
N GLN A 153 -1.09 -6.28 -3.73
CA GLN A 153 -1.56 -5.88 -2.41
C GLN A 153 -2.76 -6.73 -2.03
N HIS A 154 -2.68 -7.43 -0.89
CA HIS A 154 -3.84 -8.09 -0.34
C HIS A 154 -4.83 -7.06 0.21
N THR A 155 -6.04 -7.07 -0.31
CA THR A 155 -7.13 -6.19 0.13
C THR A 155 -8.47 -6.86 -0.20
N GLY A 156 -9.55 -6.38 0.40
CA GLY A 156 -10.90 -6.81 0.06
C GLY A 156 -11.22 -6.55 -1.43
N LYS A 157 -12.15 -7.34 -1.99
CA LYS A 157 -12.51 -7.28 -3.43
C LYS A 157 -12.95 -5.89 -3.92
N ASN A 158 -13.44 -5.06 -3.01
CA ASN A 158 -14.10 -3.79 -3.29
C ASN A 158 -13.17 -2.58 -3.29
N PHE A 159 -11.88 -2.80 -3.05
CA PHE A 159 -10.94 -1.78 -2.62
C PHE A 159 -9.79 -1.57 -3.61
N GLY A 160 -9.70 -2.39 -4.66
CA GLY A 160 -8.63 -2.30 -5.66
C GLY A 160 -8.55 -0.95 -6.38
N HIS A 161 -9.69 -0.41 -6.83
CA HIS A 161 -9.71 0.84 -7.61
C HIS A 161 -9.24 2.03 -6.78
N GLY A 162 -9.75 2.19 -5.56
CA GLY A 162 -9.35 3.27 -4.66
C GLY A 162 -7.84 3.24 -4.37
N LEU A 163 -7.28 2.05 -4.12
CA LEU A 163 -5.84 1.90 -3.90
C LEU A 163 -5.03 2.38 -5.11
N VAL A 164 -5.41 1.99 -6.33
CA VAL A 164 -4.73 2.42 -7.56
C VAL A 164 -4.77 3.94 -7.68
N SER A 165 -5.94 4.55 -7.51
CA SER A 165 -6.11 6.01 -7.57
C SER A 165 -5.27 6.74 -6.52
N LEU A 166 -5.21 6.21 -5.30
CA LEU A 166 -4.39 6.73 -4.22
C LEU A 166 -2.89 6.71 -4.59
N LEU A 167 -2.40 5.57 -5.08
CA LEU A 167 -1.00 5.40 -5.45
C LEU A 167 -0.62 6.24 -6.68
N ASP A 168 -1.50 6.37 -7.67
CA ASP A 168 -1.30 7.21 -8.86
C ASP A 168 -1.19 8.70 -8.49
N ARG A 169 -1.90 9.15 -7.43
CA ARG A 169 -1.83 10.54 -6.96
C ARG A 169 -0.50 10.91 -6.30
N VAL A 170 0.16 9.95 -5.64
CA VAL A 170 1.37 10.20 -4.83
C VAL A 170 2.67 9.83 -5.55
N CYS A 171 2.59 9.02 -6.60
CA CYS A 171 3.75 8.60 -7.38
C CYS A 171 3.96 9.51 -8.60
N ALA A 172 5.22 9.78 -8.96
CA ALA A 172 5.53 10.50 -10.20
C ALA A 172 5.33 9.62 -11.45
N ALA A 173 5.45 8.30 -11.32
CA ALA A 173 5.20 7.33 -12.37
C ALA A 173 3.70 7.04 -12.51
N LYS A 174 3.28 6.53 -13.68
CA LYS A 174 1.88 6.19 -13.90
C LYS A 174 1.53 4.89 -13.18
N VAL A 175 0.57 4.94 -12.27
CA VAL A 175 0.04 3.75 -11.57
C VAL A 175 -1.30 3.35 -12.17
N VAL A 176 -1.46 2.07 -12.48
CA VAL A 176 -2.66 1.52 -13.12
C VAL A 176 -3.07 0.20 -12.49
N ALA A 177 -4.37 -0.11 -12.55
CA ALA A 177 -4.84 -1.45 -12.26
C ALA A 177 -4.28 -2.41 -13.31
N ALA A 178 -3.82 -3.57 -12.89
CA ALA A 178 -3.31 -4.58 -13.81
C ALA A 178 -4.45 -5.22 -14.62
N GLU A 179 -4.35 -5.16 -15.94
CA GLU A 179 -5.25 -5.83 -16.88
C GLU A 179 -4.51 -6.94 -17.64
N GLU A 180 -5.22 -7.80 -18.36
CA GLU A 180 -4.60 -8.86 -19.17
C GLU A 180 -3.80 -8.25 -20.33
N GLY A 181 -2.58 -8.71 -20.54
CA GLY A 181 -1.82 -8.42 -21.76
C GLY A 181 -1.21 -7.03 -21.86
N MET A 182 -1.21 -6.23 -20.78
CA MET A 182 -0.54 -4.93 -20.74
C MET A 182 0.97 -5.13 -20.83
N LYS A 183 1.61 -4.50 -21.82
CA LYS A 183 3.08 -4.52 -21.93
C LYS A 183 3.70 -3.87 -20.70
N LEU A 184 4.78 -4.47 -20.17
CA LEU A 184 5.59 -3.87 -19.10
C LEU A 184 6.44 -2.73 -19.68
N GLU A 185 6.20 -1.52 -19.19
CA GLU A 185 6.78 -0.28 -19.71
C GLU A 185 7.48 0.52 -18.61
N THR A 186 8.59 1.17 -18.96
CA THR A 186 9.26 2.14 -18.09
C THR A 186 8.29 3.26 -17.72
N GLY A 187 8.37 3.71 -16.47
CA GLY A 187 7.48 4.74 -15.92
C GLY A 187 6.07 4.25 -15.59
N ARG A 188 5.87 2.93 -15.55
CA ARG A 188 4.56 2.33 -15.28
C ARG A 188 4.58 1.28 -14.17
N ILE A 189 3.56 1.38 -13.31
CA ILE A 189 3.36 0.51 -12.16
C ILE A 189 1.99 -0.16 -12.26
N TYR A 190 1.96 -1.48 -12.23
CA TYR A 190 0.76 -2.30 -12.39
C TYR A 190 0.38 -2.92 -11.05
N VAL A 191 -0.82 -2.61 -10.57
CA VAL A 191 -1.29 -3.04 -9.25
C VAL A 191 -2.42 -4.05 -9.39
N ALA A 192 -2.24 -5.21 -8.76
CA ALA A 192 -3.31 -6.17 -8.54
C ALA A 192 -3.72 -6.12 -7.07
N ALA A 193 -4.92 -5.62 -6.82
CA ALA A 193 -5.53 -5.47 -5.51
C ALA A 193 -7.03 -5.74 -5.64
N GLY A 194 -7.59 -6.60 -4.79
CA GLY A 194 -9.01 -6.97 -4.83
C GLY A 194 -9.45 -7.75 -6.09
N GLN A 195 -8.50 -8.27 -6.89
CA GLN A 195 -8.82 -8.99 -8.12
C GLN A 195 -9.28 -10.43 -7.87
N LYS A 196 -10.11 -10.96 -8.78
CA LYS A 196 -10.54 -12.37 -8.78
C LYS A 196 -9.52 -13.33 -9.41
N ARG A 197 -8.45 -12.80 -10.01
CA ARG A 197 -7.42 -13.54 -10.73
C ARG A 197 -6.05 -13.22 -10.15
N HIS A 198 -5.13 -14.16 -10.24
CA HIS A 198 -3.73 -13.94 -9.90
C HIS A 198 -3.05 -13.15 -11.02
N MET A 199 -2.35 -12.07 -10.66
CA MET A 199 -1.44 -11.39 -11.57
C MET A 199 -0.10 -12.12 -11.62
N GLY A 200 0.49 -12.16 -12.82
CA GLY A 200 1.85 -12.59 -13.08
C GLY A 200 2.42 -11.94 -14.34
N VAL A 201 3.59 -12.42 -14.76
CA VAL A 201 4.30 -11.97 -15.96
C VAL A 201 4.21 -13.05 -17.06
N SER A 202 3.98 -12.65 -18.30
CA SER A 202 3.97 -13.56 -19.46
C SER A 202 5.36 -14.14 -19.74
N GLN A 203 5.44 -15.42 -20.12
CA GLN A 203 6.72 -16.11 -20.39
C GLN A 203 7.37 -15.80 -21.76
N ARG A 204 6.82 -14.86 -22.54
CA ARG A 204 7.39 -14.45 -23.83
C ARG A 204 7.73 -12.96 -23.80
N LYS A 205 8.79 -12.59 -24.52
CA LYS A 205 9.09 -11.18 -24.82
C LYS A 205 8.18 -10.70 -25.97
N PRO A 206 7.73 -9.43 -25.98
CA PRO A 206 7.85 -8.47 -24.87
C PRO A 206 7.03 -8.92 -23.65
N MET A 207 7.57 -8.69 -22.45
CA MET A 207 6.88 -9.07 -21.20
C MET A 207 5.57 -8.30 -21.05
N LYS A 208 4.52 -9.00 -20.66
CA LYS A 208 3.18 -8.47 -20.41
C LYS A 208 2.64 -8.94 -19.06
N THR A 209 1.71 -8.19 -18.49
CA THR A 209 0.88 -8.66 -17.38
C THR A 209 0.03 -9.85 -17.85
N ARG A 210 -0.16 -10.82 -16.96
CA ARG A 210 -1.00 -11.99 -17.17
C ARG A 210 -1.88 -12.21 -15.96
N LEU A 211 -3.18 -12.35 -16.17
CA LEU A 211 -4.20 -12.60 -15.16
C LEU A 211 -4.74 -14.02 -15.32
N LYS A 212 -4.43 -14.88 -14.34
CA LYS A 212 -4.81 -16.30 -14.36
C LYS A 212 -5.83 -16.60 -13.27
N GLU A 213 -6.90 -17.29 -13.64
CA GLU A 213 -7.77 -17.92 -12.65
C GLU A 213 -7.07 -19.07 -11.94
N GLY A 214 -7.43 -19.29 -10.68
CA GLY A 214 -6.86 -20.34 -9.86
C GLY A 214 -7.38 -20.30 -8.43
N PRO A 215 -7.15 -21.38 -7.67
CA PRO A 215 -7.47 -21.40 -6.25
C PRO A 215 -6.59 -20.40 -5.51
N ALA A 216 -7.09 -19.92 -4.37
CA ALA A 216 -6.32 -19.06 -3.48
C ALA A 216 -5.00 -19.73 -3.06
N ILE A 217 -3.91 -18.98 -3.10
CA ILE A 217 -2.59 -19.42 -2.64
C ILE A 217 -2.34 -18.77 -1.30
N SER A 218 -2.04 -19.59 -0.28
CA SER A 218 -1.92 -19.12 1.11
C SER A 218 -3.14 -18.32 1.59
N GLY A 219 -4.33 -18.63 1.06
CA GLY A 219 -5.59 -17.96 1.39
C GLY A 219 -5.89 -16.67 0.58
N HIS A 220 -5.04 -16.30 -0.38
CA HIS A 220 -5.18 -15.04 -1.11
C HIS A 220 -5.34 -15.21 -2.63
N THR A 221 -6.20 -14.38 -3.21
CA THR A 221 -6.29 -14.08 -4.65
C THR A 221 -6.55 -12.57 -4.80
N PRO A 222 -5.68 -11.80 -5.47
CA PRO A 222 -4.38 -12.19 -6.02
C PRO A 222 -3.38 -12.59 -4.92
N SER A 223 -2.37 -13.39 -5.26
CA SER A 223 -1.33 -13.88 -4.34
C SER A 223 0.03 -13.37 -4.79
N VAL A 224 0.88 -13.05 -3.81
CA VAL A 224 2.27 -12.62 -4.02
C VAL A 224 3.12 -13.77 -4.54
N ASP A 225 2.95 -15.00 -4.01
CA ASP A 225 3.66 -16.18 -4.52
C ASP A 225 3.36 -16.42 -6.01
N ALA A 226 2.12 -16.19 -6.44
CA ALA A 226 1.74 -16.32 -7.85
C ALA A 226 2.49 -15.30 -8.74
N LEU A 227 2.55 -14.03 -8.32
CA LEU A 227 3.29 -12.99 -9.02
C LEU A 227 4.77 -13.37 -9.13
N PHE A 228 5.41 -13.67 -8.00
CA PHE A 228 6.84 -13.94 -7.96
C PHE A 228 7.22 -15.21 -8.73
N THR A 229 6.46 -16.29 -8.57
CA THR A 229 6.72 -17.57 -9.27
C THR A 229 6.62 -17.39 -10.78
N SER A 230 5.67 -16.58 -11.27
CA SER A 230 5.52 -16.34 -12.71
C SER A 230 6.74 -15.66 -13.35
N ALA A 231 7.53 -14.93 -12.56
CA ALA A 231 8.70 -14.20 -13.02
C ALA A 231 10.03 -14.97 -12.86
N VAL A 232 10.01 -16.19 -12.31
CA VAL A 232 11.19 -17.05 -12.16
C VAL A 232 12.00 -17.23 -13.45
N PRO A 233 11.40 -17.42 -14.65
CA PRO A 233 12.15 -17.49 -15.90
C PRO A 233 12.99 -16.24 -16.22
N TYR A 234 12.67 -15.12 -15.58
CA TYR A 234 13.34 -13.83 -15.72
C TYR A 234 14.13 -13.41 -14.47
N GLY A 235 14.52 -14.36 -13.60
CA GLY A 235 15.12 -14.05 -12.30
C GLY A 235 16.25 -13.02 -12.36
N ARG A 236 17.20 -13.15 -13.30
CA ARG A 236 18.31 -12.19 -13.47
C ARG A 236 17.87 -10.78 -13.89
N ASP A 237 16.71 -10.69 -14.54
CA ASP A 237 16.10 -9.44 -15.01
C ASP A 237 15.09 -8.87 -13.98
N ALA A 238 14.96 -9.49 -12.80
CA ALA A 238 13.98 -9.14 -11.79
C ALA A 238 14.62 -8.67 -10.47
N VAL A 239 13.95 -7.72 -9.83
CA VAL A 239 14.20 -7.31 -8.44
C VAL A 239 12.88 -7.47 -7.68
N ALA A 240 12.91 -8.04 -6.48
CA ALA A 240 11.68 -8.31 -5.74
C ALA A 240 11.77 -7.90 -4.26
N ALA A 241 10.66 -7.38 -3.73
CA ALA A 241 10.52 -7.06 -2.31
C ALA A 241 9.22 -7.58 -1.71
N ILE A 242 9.30 -8.03 -0.47
CA ILE A 242 8.14 -8.26 0.40
C ILE A 242 8.11 -7.17 1.47
N LEU A 243 6.97 -6.49 1.58
CA LEU A 243 6.70 -5.49 2.60
C LEU A 243 5.83 -6.08 3.72
N THR A 244 5.51 -5.23 4.70
CA THR A 244 4.62 -5.52 5.83
C THR A 244 3.37 -6.29 5.41
N GLY A 245 2.97 -7.21 6.29
CA GLY A 245 1.81 -8.03 6.08
C GLY A 245 1.77 -9.26 6.98
N MET A 246 0.56 -9.77 7.22
CA MET A 246 0.35 -11.02 7.96
C MET A 246 0.57 -12.24 7.05
N GLY A 247 0.99 -13.36 7.64
CA GLY A 247 1.08 -14.64 6.97
C GLY A 247 2.42 -14.86 6.27
N GLN A 248 2.41 -15.70 5.24
CA GLN A 248 3.62 -16.21 4.58
C GLN A 248 3.61 -16.08 3.05
N ASP A 249 2.54 -15.54 2.48
CA ASP A 249 2.43 -15.42 1.02
C ASP A 249 3.57 -14.56 0.46
N GLY A 250 4.13 -14.98 -0.66
CA GLY A 250 5.29 -14.39 -1.29
C GLY A 250 6.62 -15.02 -0.88
N ALA A 251 6.74 -15.64 0.31
CA ALA A 251 8.03 -16.17 0.76
C ALA A 251 8.57 -17.28 -0.16
N LYS A 252 7.69 -18.18 -0.64
CA LYS A 252 8.08 -19.29 -1.53
C LYS A 252 8.49 -18.77 -2.91
N GLY A 253 7.70 -17.85 -3.47
CA GLY A 253 7.97 -17.22 -4.75
C GLY A 253 9.23 -16.35 -4.71
N LEU A 254 9.47 -15.64 -3.61
CA LEU A 254 10.67 -14.81 -3.43
C LEU A 254 11.93 -15.69 -3.36
N LEU A 255 11.85 -16.83 -2.67
CA LEU A 255 12.95 -17.80 -2.62
C LEU A 255 13.24 -18.39 -4.01
N ALA A 256 12.19 -18.70 -4.79
CA ALA A 256 12.34 -19.17 -6.16
C ALA A 256 13.01 -18.12 -7.06
N LEU A 257 12.62 -16.85 -6.93
CA LEU A 257 13.26 -15.74 -7.63
C LEU A 257 14.73 -15.58 -7.24
N ARG A 258 15.04 -15.62 -5.94
CA ARG A 258 16.43 -15.58 -5.45
C ARG A 258 17.27 -16.70 -6.06
N LYS A 259 16.74 -17.94 -6.07
CA LYS A 259 17.41 -19.10 -6.69
C LYS A 259 17.61 -18.93 -8.21
N ALA A 260 16.73 -18.17 -8.88
CA ALA A 260 16.86 -17.81 -10.29
C ALA A 260 17.77 -16.60 -10.55
N GLY A 261 18.38 -16.02 -9.52
CA GLY A 261 19.35 -14.92 -9.63
C GLY A 261 18.77 -13.51 -9.44
N ALA A 262 17.52 -13.39 -8.98
CA ALA A 262 16.93 -12.10 -8.67
C ALA A 262 17.53 -11.48 -7.40
N ALA A 263 17.59 -10.15 -7.37
CA ALA A 263 17.87 -9.42 -6.14
C ALA A 263 16.59 -9.39 -5.27
N THR A 264 16.65 -9.89 -4.03
CA THR A 264 15.47 -10.04 -3.17
C THR A 264 15.61 -9.36 -1.81
N PHE A 265 14.56 -8.64 -1.41
CA PHE A 265 14.55 -7.82 -0.20
C PHE A 265 13.30 -8.08 0.66
N ALA A 266 13.43 -7.91 1.96
CA ALA A 266 12.30 -7.90 2.90
C ALA A 266 12.31 -6.60 3.70
N GLN A 267 11.13 -6.05 3.99
CA GLN A 267 11.02 -4.93 4.93
C GLN A 267 11.47 -5.37 6.34
N ASP A 268 12.23 -4.52 7.04
CA ASP A 268 12.66 -4.83 8.40
C ASP A 268 11.51 -4.82 9.41
N GLU A 269 11.73 -5.46 10.55
CA GLU A 269 10.75 -5.54 11.64
C GLU A 269 10.36 -4.15 12.16
N LYS A 270 11.36 -3.29 12.40
CA LYS A 270 11.17 -1.97 13.01
C LYS A 270 10.23 -1.07 12.22
N SER A 271 10.26 -1.13 10.90
CA SER A 271 9.39 -0.33 10.04
C SER A 271 8.11 -1.05 9.61
N SER A 272 7.97 -2.35 9.91
CA SER A 272 6.78 -3.13 9.57
C SER A 272 5.66 -2.87 10.57
N VAL A 273 4.44 -2.72 10.06
CA VAL A 273 3.24 -2.71 10.88
C VAL A 273 2.96 -4.12 11.38
N VAL A 274 3.02 -5.09 10.47
CA VAL A 274 2.93 -6.52 10.76
C VAL A 274 4.13 -7.20 10.15
N TYR A 275 5.02 -7.69 11.01
CA TYR A 275 6.23 -8.41 10.62
C TYR A 275 5.96 -9.92 10.46
N GLY A 276 5.00 -10.25 9.58
CA GLY A 276 4.65 -11.64 9.23
C GLY A 276 5.33 -12.08 7.93
N MET A 277 4.86 -11.56 6.79
CA MET A 277 5.39 -11.88 5.46
C MET A 277 6.89 -11.58 5.35
N PRO A 278 7.41 -10.43 5.80
CA PRO A 278 8.85 -10.17 5.74
C PRO A 278 9.67 -11.11 6.62
N ARG A 279 9.14 -11.47 7.81
CA ARG A 279 9.80 -12.40 8.74
C ARG A 279 9.97 -13.79 8.12
N VAL A 280 8.89 -14.34 7.56
CA VAL A 280 8.96 -15.67 6.91
C VAL A 280 9.89 -15.63 5.70
N ALA A 281 9.85 -14.57 4.91
CA ALA A 281 10.76 -14.38 3.79
C ALA A 281 12.24 -14.31 4.23
N TRP A 282 12.53 -13.71 5.39
CA TRP A 282 13.87 -13.68 5.94
C TRP A 282 14.32 -15.04 6.49
N GLU A 283 13.52 -15.65 7.35
CA GLU A 283 13.83 -16.92 8.02
C GLU A 283 14.03 -18.08 7.03
N THR A 284 13.29 -18.07 5.92
CA THR A 284 13.42 -19.08 4.84
C THR A 284 14.58 -18.81 3.88
N GLY A 285 15.35 -17.73 4.09
CA GLY A 285 16.39 -17.30 3.18
C GLY A 285 15.85 -16.81 1.84
N ALA A 286 14.58 -16.44 1.73
CA ALA A 286 14.01 -15.91 0.50
C ALA A 286 14.55 -14.51 0.19
N ALA A 287 14.69 -13.65 1.21
CA ALA A 287 15.30 -12.34 1.11
C ALA A 287 16.82 -12.41 1.30
N GLN A 288 17.58 -11.68 0.48
CA GLN A 288 19.03 -11.52 0.64
C GLN A 288 19.37 -10.48 1.70
N LYS A 289 18.51 -9.47 1.88
CA LYS A 289 18.69 -8.39 2.86
C LYS A 289 17.35 -7.95 3.44
N GLN A 290 17.36 -7.61 4.73
CA GLN A 290 16.30 -6.79 5.33
C GLN A 290 16.61 -5.30 5.14
N VAL A 291 15.59 -4.51 4.85
CA VAL A 291 15.72 -3.09 4.53
C VAL A 291 14.59 -2.31 5.20
N SER A 292 14.93 -1.24 5.92
CA SER A 292 13.94 -0.30 6.45
C SER A 292 13.10 0.30 5.33
N LEU A 293 11.80 0.50 5.56
CA LEU A 293 10.87 1.07 4.57
C LEU A 293 11.40 2.36 3.92
N ALA A 294 11.97 3.27 4.72
CA ALA A 294 12.54 4.54 4.25
C ALA A 294 13.66 4.39 3.21
N ARG A 295 14.38 3.27 3.21
CA ARG A 295 15.47 2.97 2.27
C ARG A 295 15.04 2.06 1.12
N MET A 296 13.87 1.45 1.20
CA MET A 296 13.43 0.42 0.27
C MET A 296 13.41 0.93 -1.18
N ALA A 297 12.87 2.13 -1.42
CA ALA A 297 12.81 2.70 -2.77
C ALA A 297 14.20 2.81 -3.42
N GLY A 298 15.16 3.42 -2.72
CA GLY A 298 16.53 3.57 -3.21
C GLY A 298 17.23 2.23 -3.45
N VAL A 299 16.99 1.23 -2.59
CA VAL A 299 17.56 -0.11 -2.76
C VAL A 299 17.00 -0.81 -4.00
N LEU A 300 15.69 -0.77 -4.21
CA LEU A 300 15.06 -1.39 -5.38
C LEU A 300 15.51 -0.74 -6.69
N LEU A 301 15.51 0.61 -6.73
CA LEU A 301 15.97 1.35 -7.90
C LEU A 301 17.43 1.09 -8.20
N GLN A 302 18.30 1.02 -7.19
CA GLN A 302 19.72 0.72 -7.39
C GLN A 302 19.93 -0.72 -7.89
N ALA A 303 19.20 -1.69 -7.35
CA ALA A 303 19.28 -3.09 -7.79
C ALA A 303 18.74 -3.30 -9.22
N ALA A 304 17.84 -2.42 -9.67
CA ALA A 304 17.24 -2.45 -11.00
C ALA A 304 18.12 -1.85 -12.10
N LYS A 305 19.21 -1.16 -11.73
CA LYS A 305 20.25 -0.73 -12.67
C LYS A 305 21.04 -1.95 -13.19
N GLY A 306 21.59 -1.80 -14.40
CA GLY A 306 22.50 -2.76 -15.04
C GLY A 306 23.81 -2.91 -14.30
#